data_AF-A0A943RLU7-F1
#
_entry.id   AF-A0A943RLU7-F1
#
_cell.length_a   1.000
_cell.length_b   1.000
_cell.length_c   1.000
_cell.angle_alpha   90.00
_cell.angle_beta   90.00
_cell.angle_gamma   90.00
#
_symmetry.space_group_name_H-M   'P 1'
#
loop_
_entity.id
_entity.type
_entity.pdbx_description
1 polymer ?
#
loop_
_entity_poly.entity_id
_entity_poly.type
_entity_poly.pdbx_seq_one_letter_code
_entity_poly.pdbx_strand_id
1 'polypeptide(L)'
;MCETKKLPELFGSLVFNEGTMKERLSSASYSAWKKCVTEGTPLDLSTANEIAEAMKQWAVEKGATHFTHWFQPMTGVTAEKHDSFIAPVGGGKIMMEFSGKELIRGEPDASSFPSGGLRATFEARGYTAWDPTSFAFIKE
;
A
#
# COMPACT_ATOMS: atom_id res chain seq x y z
N MET A 1 -11.54 10.40 28.12
CA MET A 1 -10.61 9.73 29.05
C MET A 1 -9.47 9.19 28.23
N CYS A 2 -8.22 9.50 28.55
CA CYS A 2 -7.07 8.96 27.83
C CYS A 2 -6.84 7.53 28.35
N GLU A 3 -7.25 6.51 27.60
CA GLU A 3 -6.88 5.13 27.93
C GLU A 3 -5.35 5.01 27.87
N THR A 4 -4.73 4.72 29.01
CA THR A 4 -3.33 4.26 29.06
C THR A 4 -3.28 2.83 28.52
N LYS A 5 -3.22 2.70 27.20
CA LYS A 5 -2.95 1.43 26.53
C LYS A 5 -1.56 0.92 26.95
N LYS A 6 -1.44 -0.36 27.24
CA LYS A 6 -0.16 -0.94 27.67
C LYS A 6 0.81 -0.99 26.49
N LEU A 7 2.11 -0.86 26.74
CA LEU A 7 3.13 -0.85 25.67
C LEU A 7 3.00 -2.02 24.66
N PRO A 8 2.72 -3.27 25.08
CA PRO A 8 2.52 -4.38 24.13
C PRO A 8 1.29 -4.22 23.22
N GLU A 9 0.27 -3.49 23.66
CA GLU A 9 -0.95 -3.24 22.90
C GLU A 9 -0.77 -2.07 21.91
N LEU A 10 0.20 -1.20 22.17
CA LEU A 10 0.55 -0.05 21.32
C LEU A 10 1.57 -0.43 20.24
N PHE A 11 2.58 -1.23 20.60
CA PHE A 11 3.66 -1.58 19.70
C PHE A 11 3.15 -2.40 18.50
N GLY A 12 3.44 -1.95 17.28
CA GLY A 12 2.99 -2.61 16.05
C GLY A 12 1.49 -2.51 15.77
N SER A 13 0.72 -1.77 16.57
CA SER A 13 -0.74 -1.65 16.42
C SER A 13 -1.19 -0.90 15.16
N LEU A 14 -0.28 -0.15 14.54
CA LEU A 14 -0.46 0.57 13.27
C LEU A 14 0.31 -0.09 12.12
N VAL A 15 0.63 -1.38 12.24
CA VAL A 15 1.32 -2.16 11.20
C VAL A 15 0.41 -3.30 10.75
N PHE A 16 0.23 -3.46 9.44
CA PHE A 16 -0.49 -4.58 8.83
C PHE A 16 0.42 -5.82 8.82
N ASN A 17 0.65 -6.36 10.01
CA ASN A 17 1.59 -7.45 10.28
C ASN A 17 1.00 -8.85 10.03
N GLU A 18 1.79 -9.90 10.23
CA GLU A 18 1.34 -11.30 10.03
C GLU A 18 0.10 -11.66 10.84
N GLY A 19 -0.02 -11.17 12.07
CA GLY A 19 -1.18 -11.43 12.93
C GLY A 19 -2.45 -10.83 12.33
N THR A 20 -2.36 -9.56 11.91
CA THR A 20 -3.46 -8.84 11.25
C THR A 20 -3.85 -9.50 9.93
N MET A 21 -2.86 -9.92 9.13
CA MET A 21 -3.09 -10.67 7.88
C MET A 21 -3.78 -12.00 8.16
N LYS A 22 -3.35 -12.76 9.18
CA LYS A 22 -3.95 -14.05 9.54
C LYS A 22 -5.41 -13.92 10.00
N GLU A 23 -5.75 -12.82 10.65
CA GLU A 23 -7.12 -12.54 11.10
C GLU A 23 -8.06 -12.12 9.95
N ARG A 24 -7.52 -11.45 8.93
CA ARG A 24 -8.33 -10.80 7.87
C ARG A 24 -8.36 -11.54 6.54
N LEU A 25 -7.31 -12.30 6.23
CA LEU A 25 -7.19 -13.03 4.97
C LEU A 25 -7.77 -14.44 5.09
N SER A 26 -8.22 -14.98 3.98
CA SER A 26 -8.50 -16.40 3.84
C SER A 26 -7.23 -17.23 4.09
N SER A 27 -7.42 -18.47 4.58
CA SER A 27 -6.29 -19.38 4.83
C SER A 27 -5.46 -19.63 3.57
N ALA A 28 -6.07 -19.58 2.39
CA ALA A 28 -5.39 -19.75 1.12
C ALA A 28 -4.49 -18.55 0.81
N SER A 29 -5.03 -17.33 0.87
CA SER A 29 -4.30 -16.08 0.60
C SER A 29 -3.19 -15.82 1.63
N TYR A 30 -3.43 -16.10 2.90
CA TYR A 30 -2.39 -16.03 3.93
C TYR A 30 -1.24 -17.01 3.64
N SER A 31 -1.55 -18.24 3.24
CA SER A 31 -0.55 -19.26 2.91
C SER A 31 0.23 -18.91 1.65
N ALA A 32 -0.43 -18.34 0.64
CA ALA A 32 0.20 -17.85 -0.58
C ALA A 32 1.14 -16.66 -0.28
N TRP A 33 0.70 -15.70 0.54
CA TRP A 33 1.57 -14.62 1.02
C TRP A 33 2.78 -15.14 1.79
N LYS A 34 2.59 -16.09 2.71
CA LYS A 34 3.70 -16.65 3.48
C LYS A 34 4.72 -17.32 2.58
N LYS A 35 4.28 -18.12 1.60
CA LYS A 35 5.16 -18.73 0.59
C LYS A 35 5.89 -17.69 -0.27
N CYS A 36 5.20 -16.62 -0.65
CA CYS A 36 5.82 -15.51 -1.38
C CYS A 36 6.99 -14.92 -0.59
N VAL A 37 6.80 -14.64 0.70
CA VAL A 37 7.82 -14.06 1.57
C VAL A 37 8.96 -15.04 1.87
N THR A 38 8.69 -16.33 2.05
CA THR A 38 9.72 -17.32 2.41
C THR A 38 10.48 -17.89 1.23
N GLU A 39 9.81 -18.08 0.08
CA GLU A 39 10.36 -18.78 -1.09
C GLU A 39 10.61 -17.83 -2.27
N GLY A 40 10.22 -16.56 -2.19
CA GLY A 40 10.34 -15.60 -3.29
C GLY A 40 9.40 -15.91 -4.47
N THR A 41 8.33 -16.66 -4.22
CA THR A 41 7.35 -17.01 -5.25
C THR A 41 6.44 -15.83 -5.59
N PRO A 42 5.98 -15.68 -6.85
CA PRO A 42 5.09 -14.59 -7.21
C PRO A 42 3.70 -14.78 -6.59
N LEU A 43 3.08 -13.67 -6.19
CA LEU A 43 1.67 -13.64 -5.80
C LEU A 43 0.78 -13.62 -7.04
N ASP A 44 -0.27 -14.43 -7.02
CA ASP A 44 -1.32 -14.36 -8.03
C ASP A 44 -2.21 -13.13 -7.80
N LEU A 45 -2.86 -12.67 -8.87
CA LEU A 45 -3.68 -11.46 -8.85
C LEU A 45 -4.87 -11.59 -7.88
N SER A 46 -5.41 -12.80 -7.67
CA SER A 46 -6.56 -12.98 -6.79
C SER A 46 -6.16 -12.78 -5.32
N THR A 47 -5.05 -13.40 -4.91
CA THR A 47 -4.44 -13.18 -3.59
C THR A 47 -4.05 -11.72 -3.39
N ALA A 48 -3.44 -11.08 -4.39
CA ALA A 48 -3.06 -9.67 -4.32
C ALA A 48 -4.26 -8.74 -4.12
N ASN A 49 -5.38 -8.99 -4.82
CA ASN A 49 -6.61 -8.22 -4.64
C ASN A 49 -7.22 -8.40 -3.25
N GLU A 50 -7.21 -9.62 -2.72
CA GLU A 50 -7.71 -9.89 -1.36
C GLU A 50 -6.85 -9.18 -0.30
N ILE A 51 -5.53 -9.22 -0.45
CA ILE A 51 -4.59 -8.52 0.44
C ILE A 51 -4.83 -7.00 0.38
N ALA A 52 -4.97 -6.44 -0.82
CA ALA A 52 -5.25 -5.01 -0.98
C ALA A 52 -6.57 -4.62 -0.29
N GLU A 53 -7.65 -5.37 -0.54
CA GLU A 53 -8.94 -5.07 0.09
C GLU A 53 -8.85 -5.15 1.63
N ALA A 54 -8.17 -6.16 2.16
CA ALA A 54 -7.95 -6.30 3.60
C ALA A 54 -7.11 -5.16 4.19
N MET A 55 -6.06 -4.71 3.49
CA MET A 55 -5.26 -3.53 3.87
C MET A 55 -6.10 -2.26 3.92
N LYS A 56 -6.93 -2.04 2.89
CA LYS A 56 -7.83 -0.88 2.81
C LYS A 56 -8.80 -0.85 3.98
N GLN A 57 -9.50 -1.96 4.22
CA GLN A 57 -10.47 -2.05 5.31
C GLN A 57 -9.80 -1.79 6.67
N TRP A 58 -8.66 -2.44 6.92
CA TRP A 58 -7.88 -2.23 8.13
C TRP A 58 -7.42 -0.77 8.31
N ALA A 59 -6.98 -0.12 7.22
CA ALA A 59 -6.51 1.26 7.25
C ALA A 59 -7.67 2.24 7.52
N VAL A 60 -8.80 2.06 6.83
CA VAL A 60 -10.00 2.88 7.00
C VAL A 60 -10.60 2.74 8.40
N GLU A 61 -10.62 1.54 8.98
CA GLU A 61 -11.04 1.31 10.38
C GLU A 61 -10.19 2.11 11.39
N LYS A 62 -8.94 2.39 11.03
CA LYS A 62 -8.01 3.20 11.82
C LYS A 62 -8.03 4.69 11.45
N GLY A 63 -8.94 5.10 10.57
CA GLY A 63 -9.14 6.50 10.16
C GLY A 63 -8.29 6.96 8.97
N ALA A 64 -7.57 6.05 8.30
CA ALA A 64 -6.81 6.43 7.12
C ALA A 64 -7.75 6.80 5.96
N THR A 65 -7.44 7.90 5.28
CA THR A 65 -8.20 8.43 4.13
C THR A 65 -7.42 8.37 2.82
N HIS A 66 -6.11 8.17 2.92
CA HIS A 66 -5.15 8.14 1.82
C HIS A 66 -4.20 6.96 1.99
N PHE A 67 -3.58 6.56 0.89
CA PHE A 67 -2.45 5.65 0.86
C PHE A 67 -1.31 6.28 0.07
N THR A 68 -0.11 5.74 0.24
CA THR A 68 1.05 6.13 -0.53
C THR A 68 1.98 4.95 -0.74
N HIS A 69 2.66 4.92 -1.88
CA HIS A 69 3.81 4.05 -2.08
C HIS A 69 5.01 4.70 -1.40
N TRP A 70 5.36 4.21 -0.22
CA TRP A 70 6.50 4.72 0.51
C TRP A 70 7.81 4.16 -0.04
N PHE A 71 8.71 5.03 -0.49
CA PHE A 71 10.04 4.60 -0.94
C PHE A 71 11.12 5.64 -0.64
N GLN A 72 12.36 5.17 -0.52
CA GLN A 72 13.53 6.00 -0.26
C GLN A 72 14.41 6.11 -1.53
N PRO A 73 14.35 7.23 -2.28
CA PRO A 73 15.27 7.47 -3.39
C PRO A 73 16.72 7.66 -2.92
N MET A 74 17.67 7.50 -3.84
CA MET A 74 19.11 7.68 -3.60
C MET A 74 19.51 9.10 -3.14
N THR A 75 18.58 10.06 -3.16
CA THR A 75 18.75 11.41 -2.63
C THR A 75 18.67 11.49 -1.10
N GLY A 76 18.37 10.38 -0.42
CA GLY A 76 18.38 10.28 1.04
C GLY A 76 17.16 10.86 1.74
N VAL A 77 16.21 11.43 0.98
CA VAL A 77 14.94 11.96 1.50
C VAL A 77 13.81 11.05 1.05
N THR A 78 12.90 10.73 1.96
CA THR A 78 11.69 9.95 1.66
C THR A 78 10.81 10.65 0.61
N ALA A 79 10.32 9.90 -0.36
CA ALA A 79 9.31 10.36 -1.31
C ALA A 79 7.96 9.69 -0.99
N GLU A 80 6.92 10.51 -0.95
CA GLU A 80 5.54 10.08 -0.72
C GLU A 80 4.63 10.86 -1.66
N LYS A 81 3.70 10.15 -2.29
CA LYS A 81 2.57 10.74 -3.03
C LYS A 81 1.29 10.17 -2.44
N HIS A 82 0.47 11.04 -1.87
CA HIS A 82 -0.75 10.61 -1.17
C HIS A 82 -1.90 10.55 -2.17
N ASP A 83 -2.40 9.35 -2.43
CA ASP A 83 -3.60 9.11 -3.23
C ASP A 83 -4.75 8.79 -2.28
N SER A 84 -5.95 9.31 -2.56
CA SER A 84 -7.12 9.00 -1.74
C SER A 84 -7.67 7.62 -2.11
N PHE A 85 -8.26 6.93 -1.13
CA PHE A 85 -9.02 5.70 -1.40
C PHE A 85 -10.28 5.93 -2.24
N ILE A 86 -10.71 7.17 -2.47
CA ILE A 86 -11.96 7.46 -3.18
C ILE A 86 -11.78 7.52 -4.69
N ALA A 87 -12.73 6.91 -5.40
CA ALA A 87 -12.88 7.01 -6.85
C ALA A 87 -14.32 7.45 -7.22
N PRO A 88 -14.49 8.41 -8.15
CA PRO A 88 -15.81 8.80 -8.62
C PRO A 88 -16.39 7.71 -9.54
N VAL A 89 -17.59 7.19 -9.21
CA VAL A 89 -18.27 6.12 -9.98
C VAL A 89 -19.39 6.65 -10.89
N GLY A 90 -19.41 7.97 -11.10
CA GLY A 90 -20.45 8.66 -11.87
C GLY A 90 -21.73 8.91 -11.06
N GLY A 91 -22.60 9.77 -11.58
CA GLY A 91 -23.88 10.12 -10.94
C GLY A 91 -23.74 10.80 -9.57
N GLY A 92 -22.62 11.49 -9.31
CA GLY A 92 -22.33 12.15 -8.04
C GLY A 92 -22.01 11.21 -6.88
N LYS A 93 -21.81 9.90 -7.15
CA LYS A 93 -21.46 8.89 -6.16
C LYS A 93 -19.96 8.64 -6.14
N ILE A 94 -19.49 8.19 -4.98
CA ILE A 94 -18.08 7.86 -4.72
C ILE A 94 -18.03 6.43 -4.17
N MET A 95 -17.00 5.69 -4.56
CA MET A 95 -16.67 4.38 -4.01
C MET A 95 -15.24 4.40 -3.46
N MET A 96 -14.98 3.61 -2.40
CA MET A 96 -13.63 3.42 -1.89
C MET A 96 -12.97 2.22 -2.54
N GLU A 97 -11.89 2.45 -3.27
CA GLU A 97 -11.18 1.45 -4.06
C GLU A 97 -9.70 1.39 -3.68
N PHE A 98 -9.22 0.16 -3.48
CA PHE A 98 -7.80 -0.16 -3.39
C PHE A 98 -7.69 -1.63 -3.75
N SER A 99 -6.97 -1.93 -4.83
CA SER A 99 -6.93 -3.27 -5.42
C SER A 99 -5.48 -3.73 -5.57
N GLY A 100 -5.28 -4.99 -5.95
CA GLY A 100 -3.94 -5.54 -6.19
C GLY A 100 -3.16 -4.78 -7.28
N LYS A 101 -3.85 -4.01 -8.13
CA LYS A 101 -3.19 -3.10 -9.09
C LYS A 101 -2.42 -1.99 -8.38
N GLU A 102 -2.94 -1.50 -7.26
CA GLU A 102 -2.25 -0.51 -6.42
C GLU A 102 -1.18 -1.14 -5.52
N LEU A 103 -0.94 -2.46 -5.60
CA LEU A 103 0.26 -3.08 -5.03
C LEU A 103 1.41 -3.10 -6.03
N ILE A 104 1.14 -2.86 -7.33
CA ILE A 104 2.15 -2.80 -8.38
C ILE A 104 1.85 -1.57 -9.24
N ARG A 105 2.40 -0.41 -8.85
CA ARG A 105 2.17 0.85 -9.55
C ARG A 105 3.39 1.23 -10.37
N GLY A 106 3.18 1.46 -11.66
CA GLY A 106 4.14 2.20 -12.47
C GLY A 106 3.94 3.68 -12.19
N GLU A 107 4.83 4.30 -11.43
CA GLU A 107 4.78 5.75 -11.29
C GLU A 107 5.18 6.39 -12.63
N PRO A 108 4.34 7.29 -13.20
CA PRO A 108 4.79 8.15 -14.27
C PRO A 108 5.91 9.03 -13.70
N ASP A 109 7.03 9.11 -14.41
CA ASP A 109 8.22 9.86 -14.04
C ASP A 109 7.88 11.20 -13.36
N ALA A 110 8.15 11.27 -12.05
CA ALA A 110 7.94 12.46 -11.24
C ALA A 110 8.92 13.61 -11.58
N SER A 111 9.78 13.45 -12.60
CA SER A 111 10.67 14.51 -13.12
C SER A 111 9.93 15.68 -13.79
N SER A 112 8.61 15.58 -13.98
CA SER A 112 7.80 16.56 -14.71
C SER A 112 7.36 17.79 -13.90
N PHE A 113 7.88 17.99 -12.69
CA PHE A 113 7.86 19.30 -12.03
C PHE A 113 8.72 20.33 -12.82
N PRO A 114 8.44 21.65 -12.73
CA PRO A 114 8.45 22.57 -13.88
C PRO A 114 9.85 23.06 -14.27
N SER A 115 10.66 22.19 -14.87
CA SER A 115 11.75 22.59 -15.75
C SER A 115 11.50 21.99 -17.12
N GLY A 116 10.66 22.67 -17.91
CA GLY A 116 10.32 22.27 -19.27
C GLY A 116 11.56 22.05 -20.13
N GLY A 117 11.88 20.79 -20.39
CA GLY A 117 12.91 20.37 -21.32
C GLY A 117 12.39 19.19 -22.14
N LEU A 118 12.27 19.41 -23.45
CA LEU A 118 11.88 18.41 -24.47
C LEU A 118 12.83 17.20 -24.47
N ARG A 119 12.64 16.26 -23.54
CA ARG A 119 13.18 14.90 -23.64
C ARG A 119 12.04 13.92 -23.69
N ALA A 120 12.13 12.95 -24.59
CA ALA A 120 11.16 11.89 -24.74
C ALA A 120 11.00 11.14 -23.40
N THR A 121 9.87 11.32 -22.74
CA THR A 121 9.55 10.81 -21.39
C THR A 121 9.18 9.32 -21.38
N PHE A 122 9.85 8.49 -22.19
CA PHE A 122 9.53 7.05 -22.29
C PHE A 122 10.38 6.16 -21.36
N GLU A 123 11.55 6.61 -20.89
CA GLU A 123 12.54 5.74 -20.26
C GLU A 123 12.68 5.87 -18.73
N ALA A 124 11.92 6.75 -18.08
CA ALA A 124 12.04 6.99 -16.62
C ALA A 124 10.79 6.52 -15.84
N ARG A 125 10.17 5.40 -16.26
CA ARG A 125 9.08 4.78 -15.50
C ARG A 125 9.66 3.97 -14.36
N GLY A 126 9.57 4.47 -13.13
CA GLY A 126 9.84 3.68 -11.93
C GLY A 126 8.63 2.79 -11.64
N TYR A 127 8.79 1.48 -11.70
CA TYR A 127 7.78 0.56 -11.18
C TYR A 127 8.03 0.38 -9.68
N THR A 128 7.12 0.89 -8.86
CA THR A 128 7.08 0.58 -7.43
C THR A 128 6.17 -0.62 -7.23
N ALA A 129 6.77 -1.79 -7.04
CA ALA A 129 6.06 -2.95 -6.54
C ALA A 129 6.12 -2.95 -5.01
N TRP A 130 5.00 -3.29 -4.37
CA TRP A 130 4.98 -3.57 -2.94
C TRP A 130 5.91 -4.75 -2.64
N ASP A 131 6.84 -4.53 -1.71
CA ASP A 131 7.67 -5.58 -1.15
C ASP A 131 6.90 -6.29 -0.03
N PRO A 132 6.45 -7.55 -0.22
CA PRO A 132 5.65 -8.27 0.76
C PRO A 132 6.44 -8.63 2.03
N THR A 133 7.76 -8.46 2.04
CA THR A 133 8.61 -8.60 3.23
C THR A 133 8.60 -7.35 4.11
N SER A 134 8.16 -6.21 3.56
CA SER A 134 7.98 -4.94 4.26
C SER A 134 6.50 -4.67 4.51
N PHE A 135 6.09 -4.72 5.77
CA PHE A 135 4.68 -4.53 6.13
C PHE A 135 4.21 -3.10 5.87
N ALA A 136 2.99 -2.98 5.34
CA ALA A 136 2.30 -1.70 5.29
C ALA A 136 2.02 -1.19 6.72
N PHE A 137 2.04 0.12 6.89
CA PHE A 137 1.79 0.76 8.18
C PHE A 137 1.05 2.08 7.99
N ILE A 138 0.43 2.56 9.05
CA ILE A 138 -0.25 3.86 9.08
C ILE A 138 0.67 4.87 9.76
N LYS A 139 0.74 6.05 9.15
CA LYS A 139 1.50 7.19 9.63
C LYS A 139 0.63 8.45 9.57
N GLU A 140 0.70 9.27 10.62
CA GLU A 140 0.18 10.65 10.63
C GLU A 140 1.21 11.65 10.08
#